data_AF-A0A0M0BU21-F1
#
_entry.id   AF-A0A0M0BU21-F1
#
_cell.length_a   1.000
_cell.length_b   1.000
_cell.length_c   1.000
_cell.angle_alpha   90.00
_cell.angle_beta   90.00
_cell.angle_gamma   90.00
#
_symmetry.space_group_name_H-M   'P 1'
#
loop_
_entity.id
_entity.type
_entity.pdbx_description
1 polymer ?
#
loop_
_entity_poly.entity_id
_entity_poly.type
_entity_poly.pdbx_seq_one_letter_code
_entity_poly.pdbx_strand_id
1 'polypeptide(L)'
;LIGEIISFDASGSYDSDGTIVSYLWDFGDGTKEKGVTVAHSYSEAGAFNVTLTITDDDGSSSSVVVEKTVNEESVISLAVLSLVGLGIAALTATLLYGLLVRRKRKTKETNLNG
;
A
#
# COMPACT_ATOMS: atom_id res chain seq x y z
N LEU A 1 4.57 0.74 -4.01
CA LEU A 1 3.17 0.39 -3.68
C LEU A 1 2.56 -0.31 -4.88
N ILE A 2 1.42 -0.98 -4.72
CA ILE A 2 0.66 -1.49 -5.86
C ILE A 2 0.37 -0.33 -6.83
N GLY A 3 0.55 -0.57 -8.14
CA GLY A 3 0.31 0.42 -9.18
C GLY A 3 1.33 1.57 -9.26
N GLU A 4 2.31 1.61 -8.36
CA GLU A 4 3.42 2.58 -8.46
C GLU A 4 4.31 2.23 -9.65
N ILE A 5 4.56 3.20 -10.53
CA ILE A 5 5.49 3.03 -11.65
C ILE A 5 6.91 3.13 -11.13
N ILE A 6 7.68 2.06 -11.33
CA ILE A 6 9.08 1.93 -10.96
C ILE A 6 9.91 1.97 -12.24
N SER A 7 10.92 2.84 -12.27
CA SER A 7 11.91 2.84 -13.34
C SER A 7 13.06 1.90 -12.99
N PHE A 8 13.39 1.00 -13.92
CA PHE A 8 14.55 0.11 -13.86
C PHE A 8 15.55 0.54 -14.92
N ASP A 9 16.82 0.62 -14.54
CA ASP A 9 17.88 1.17 -15.39
C ASP A 9 19.11 0.25 -15.37
N ALA A 10 19.47 -0.25 -16.56
CA ALA A 10 20.67 -1.05 -16.82
C ALA A 10 21.73 -0.27 -17.61
N SER A 11 21.63 1.06 -17.69
CA SER A 11 22.60 1.90 -18.42
C SER A 11 24.03 1.81 -17.89
N GLY A 12 24.22 1.33 -16.65
CA GLY A 12 25.52 1.05 -16.05
C GLY A 12 26.13 -0.31 -16.42
N SER A 13 25.42 -1.17 -17.14
CA SER A 13 25.97 -2.43 -17.63
C SER A 13 27.04 -2.18 -18.68
N TYR A 14 28.08 -3.00 -18.68
CA TYR A 14 29.16 -2.91 -19.65
C TYR A 14 29.68 -4.30 -19.99
N ASP A 15 30.29 -4.37 -21.16
CA ASP A 15 31.07 -5.51 -21.62
C ASP A 15 32.50 -5.01 -21.87
N SER A 16 33.50 -5.76 -21.39
CA SER A 16 34.91 -5.35 -21.43
C SER A 16 35.57 -5.55 -22.79
N ASP A 17 35.05 -6.46 -23.58
CA ASP A 17 35.62 -6.96 -24.82
C ASP A 17 34.64 -6.87 -26.01
N GLY A 18 33.43 -6.39 -25.78
CA GLY A 18 32.42 -6.19 -26.81
C GLY A 18 31.38 -5.12 -26.47
N THR A 19 30.16 -5.34 -26.96
CA THR A 19 29.00 -4.47 -26.76
C THR A 19 27.77 -5.28 -26.36
N ILE A 20 26.99 -4.76 -25.42
CA ILE A 20 25.72 -5.39 -25.04
C ILE A 20 24.69 -5.13 -26.14
N VAL A 21 24.14 -6.19 -26.73
CA VAL A 21 23.16 -6.13 -27.83
C VAL A 21 21.72 -6.34 -27.37
N SER A 22 21.48 -6.88 -26.17
CA SER A 22 20.11 -7.05 -25.66
C SER A 22 19.99 -6.98 -24.15
N TYR A 23 18.83 -6.52 -23.70
CA TYR A 23 18.43 -6.39 -22.29
C TYR A 23 17.03 -6.99 -22.16
N LEU A 24 16.85 -7.97 -21.29
CA LEU A 24 15.58 -8.60 -20.96
C LEU A 24 15.35 -8.54 -19.47
N TRP A 25 14.25 -7.92 -19.07
CA TRP A 25 13.77 -7.87 -17.70
C TRP A 25 12.66 -8.90 -17.51
N ASP A 26 12.76 -9.72 -16.46
CA ASP A 26 11.68 -10.54 -15.93
C ASP A 26 11.34 -10.02 -14.53
N PHE A 27 10.12 -9.54 -14.35
CA PHE A 27 9.73 -8.87 -13.11
C PHE A 27 9.29 -9.82 -12.00
N GLY A 28 9.21 -11.13 -12.27
CA GLY A 28 8.81 -12.15 -11.29
C GLY A 28 7.31 -12.23 -11.04
N ASP A 29 6.50 -11.40 -11.70
CA ASP A 29 5.04 -11.41 -11.70
C ASP A 29 4.43 -12.02 -12.98
N GLY A 30 5.29 -12.60 -13.83
CA GLY A 30 4.92 -13.18 -15.12
C GLY A 30 5.07 -12.22 -16.31
N THR A 31 5.35 -10.93 -16.07
CA THR A 31 5.61 -9.96 -17.13
C THR A 31 7.10 -9.86 -17.47
N LYS A 32 7.39 -9.45 -18.71
CA LYS A 32 8.75 -9.27 -19.23
C LYS A 32 8.82 -8.06 -20.14
N GLU A 33 9.92 -7.33 -20.08
CA GLU A 33 10.17 -6.15 -20.92
C GLU A 33 11.59 -6.16 -21.49
N LYS A 34 11.80 -5.39 -22.57
CA LYS A 34 13.11 -5.24 -23.20
C LYS A 34 13.48 -3.76 -23.29
N GLY A 35 14.75 -3.48 -23.01
CA GLY A 35 15.29 -2.13 -23.08
C GLY A 35 16.34 -1.88 -22.00
N VAL A 36 17.20 -0.90 -22.25
CA VAL A 36 18.22 -0.45 -21.28
C VAL A 36 17.53 0.11 -20.04
N THR A 37 16.49 0.92 -20.26
CA THR A 37 15.62 1.47 -19.21
C THR A 37 14.19 1.06 -19.49
N VAL A 38 13.49 0.58 -18.47
CA VAL A 38 12.09 0.14 -18.56
C VAL A 38 11.28 0.69 -17.38
N ALA A 39 9.95 0.72 -17.52
CA ALA A 39 9.05 1.21 -16.48
C ALA A 39 7.97 0.16 -16.21
N HIS A 40 7.88 -0.30 -14.97
CA HIS A 40 6.97 -1.38 -14.59
C HIS A 40 6.18 -1.05 -13.32
N SER A 41 4.99 -1.61 -13.19
CA SER A 41 4.15 -1.49 -12.00
C SER A 41 3.53 -2.83 -11.67
N TYR A 42 3.47 -3.17 -10.38
CA TYR A 42 2.91 -4.43 -9.91
C TYR A 42 1.43 -4.27 -9.54
N SER A 43 0.60 -5.23 -9.92
CA SER A 43 -0.85 -5.26 -9.59
C SER A 43 -1.16 -5.89 -8.23
N GLU A 44 -0.18 -6.56 -7.61
CA GLU A 44 -0.33 -7.27 -6.34
C GLU A 44 0.80 -6.90 -5.38
N ALA A 45 0.54 -6.93 -4.09
CA ALA A 45 1.57 -6.82 -3.06
C ALA A 45 2.34 -8.14 -2.92
N GLY A 46 3.63 -8.05 -2.65
CA GLY A 46 4.49 -9.22 -2.57
C GLY A 46 5.98 -8.89 -2.67
N ALA A 47 6.81 -9.92 -2.54
CA ALA A 47 8.24 -9.86 -2.86
C ALA A 47 8.46 -10.51 -4.23
N PHE A 48 9.01 -9.75 -5.17
CA PHE A 48 9.21 -10.18 -6.55
C PHE A 48 10.71 -10.22 -6.88
N ASN A 49 11.18 -11.32 -7.45
CA ASN A 49 12.56 -11.44 -7.92
C ASN A 49 12.66 -10.86 -9.34
N VAL A 50 13.18 -9.63 -9.43
CA VAL A 50 13.45 -8.97 -10.71
C VAL A 50 14.76 -9.50 -11.26
N THR A 51 14.71 -10.11 -12.44
CA THR A 51 15.88 -10.63 -13.15
C THR A 51 16.17 -9.79 -14.38
N LEU A 52 17.36 -9.20 -14.45
CA LEU A 52 17.89 -8.64 -15.70
C LEU A 52 18.80 -9.69 -16.33
N THR A 53 18.58 -10.00 -17.61
CA THR A 53 19.49 -10.76 -18.46
C THR A 53 20.00 -9.86 -19.57
N ILE A 54 21.31 -9.75 -19.71
CA ILE A 54 21.98 -9.08 -20.82
C ILE A 54 22.64 -10.10 -21.74
N THR A 55 22.73 -9.79 -23.03
CA THR A 55 23.47 -10.57 -24.03
C THR A 55 24.40 -9.64 -24.81
N ASP A 56 25.65 -10.04 -25.01
CA ASP A 56 26.65 -9.31 -25.80
C ASP A 56 26.67 -9.74 -27.28
N ASP A 57 27.52 -9.08 -28.08
CA ASP A 57 27.65 -9.33 -29.51
C ASP A 57 28.34 -10.66 -29.85
N ASP A 58 29.00 -11.29 -28.88
CA ASP A 58 29.50 -12.67 -28.98
C ASP A 58 28.42 -13.72 -28.64
N GLY A 59 27.23 -13.27 -28.24
CA GLY A 59 26.09 -14.11 -27.88
C GLY A 59 26.18 -14.70 -26.47
N SER A 60 27.16 -14.28 -25.66
CA SER A 60 27.25 -14.64 -24.25
C SER A 60 26.20 -13.87 -23.45
N SER A 61 25.71 -14.47 -22.37
CA SER A 61 24.66 -13.86 -21.54
C SER A 61 24.99 -13.92 -20.06
N SER A 62 24.61 -12.88 -19.34
CA SER A 62 24.76 -12.76 -17.89
C SER A 62 23.47 -12.25 -17.26
N SER A 63 23.20 -12.65 -16.02
CA SER A 63 22.00 -12.26 -15.30
C SER A 63 22.28 -11.78 -13.88
N VAL A 64 21.49 -10.82 -13.42
CA VAL A 64 21.45 -10.36 -12.03
C VAL A 64 20.01 -10.42 -11.51
N VAL A 65 19.86 -10.77 -10.23
CA VAL A 65 18.57 -10.85 -9.54
C VAL A 65 18.54 -9.85 -8.38
N VAL A 66 17.46 -9.07 -8.31
CA VAL A 66 17.19 -8.13 -7.21
C VAL A 66 15.76 -8.33 -6.72
N GLU A 67 15.57 -8.42 -5.41
CA GLU A 67 14.24 -8.51 -4.83
C GLU A 67 13.58 -7.13 -4.75
N LYS A 68 12.33 -7.03 -5.21
CA LYS A 68 11.47 -5.85 -5.04
C LYS A 68 10.28 -6.20 -4.16
N THR A 69 10.20 -5.57 -2.99
CA THR A 69 9.00 -5.61 -2.14
C THR A 69 7.99 -4.54 -2.57
N VAL A 70 6.75 -4.97 -2.80
CA VAL A 70 5.59 -4.14 -3.11
C VAL A 70 4.58 -4.30 -1.99
N ASN A 71 4.17 -3.17 -1.41
CA ASN A 71 3.20 -3.16 -0.32
C ASN A 71 1.85 -2.62 -0.82
N GLU A 72 0.78 -3.05 -0.15
CA GLU A 72 -0.53 -2.39 -0.19
C GLU A 72 -0.41 -0.95 0.32
N GLU A 73 -1.28 -0.06 -0.18
CA GLU A 73 -1.41 1.25 0.45
C GLU A 73 -1.97 1.11 1.87
N SER A 74 -1.44 1.91 2.80
CA SER A 74 -2.04 1.99 4.12
C SER A 74 -3.37 2.72 4.04
N VAL A 75 -4.47 1.96 4.03
CA VAL A 75 -5.81 2.52 4.23
C VAL A 75 -6.00 2.89 5.71
N ILE A 76 -5.39 4.00 6.16
CA ILE A 76 -5.83 4.63 7.41
C ILE A 76 -7.23 5.17 7.14
N SER A 77 -8.24 4.33 7.35
CA SER A 77 -9.60 4.66 6.98
C SER A 77 -10.10 5.85 7.81
N LEU A 78 -10.71 6.83 7.14
CA LEU A 78 -11.48 7.88 7.81
C LEU A 78 -12.58 7.28 8.72
N ALA A 79 -13.02 6.03 8.45
CA ALA A 79 -13.94 5.28 9.29
C ALA A 79 -13.33 4.86 10.63
N VAL A 80 -12.00 4.65 10.73
CA VAL A 80 -11.36 4.37 12.03
C VAL A 80 -11.33 5.63 12.88
N LEU A 81 -11.10 6.80 12.27
CA LEU A 81 -11.18 8.11 12.94
C LEU A 81 -12.61 8.44 13.41
N SER A 82 -13.65 8.10 12.64
CA SER A 82 -15.04 8.28 13.08
C SER A 82 -15.43 7.33 14.23
N LEU A 83 -14.85 6.13 14.28
CA LEU A 83 -15.09 5.15 15.35
C LEU A 83 -14.51 5.61 16.69
N VAL A 84 -13.32 6.25 16.71
CA VAL A 84 -12.78 6.87 17.93
C VAL A 84 -13.55 8.13 18.34
N GLY A 85 -14.12 8.86 17.36
CA GLY A 85 -14.90 10.09 17.58
C GLY A 85 -16.31 9.87 18.17
N LEU A 86 -16.90 8.68 18.03
CA LEU A 86 -18.22 8.36 18.58
C LEU A 86 -18.17 7.88 20.06
N GLY A 87 -16.98 7.58 20.58
CA GLY A 87 -16.79 7.00 21.92
C GLY A 87 -16.93 7.95 23.12
N ILE A 88 -16.98 9.28 22.91
CA ILE A 88 -17.09 10.26 24.02
C ILE A 88 -18.41 11.07 23.94
N ALA A 89 -18.92 11.35 22.73
CA ALA A 89 -20.16 12.08 22.56
C ALA A 89 -21.41 11.25 22.94
N ALA A 90 -21.44 9.94 22.66
CA ALA A 90 -22.58 9.09 22.99
C ALA A 90 -22.75 8.84 24.50
N LEU A 91 -21.64 8.76 25.25
CA LEU A 91 -21.65 8.59 26.71
C LEU A 91 -22.14 9.85 27.45
N THR A 92 -21.75 11.05 26.98
CA THR A 92 -22.22 12.30 27.58
C THR A 92 -23.71 12.55 27.31
N ALA A 93 -24.21 12.21 26.11
CA ALA A 93 -25.62 12.37 25.76
C ALA A 93 -26.55 11.39 26.51
N THR A 94 -26.17 10.12 26.69
CA THR A 94 -26.97 9.14 27.45
C THR A 94 -26.97 9.42 28.95
N LEU A 95 -25.85 9.85 29.54
CA LEU A 95 -25.79 10.28 30.95
C LEU A 95 -26.63 11.54 31.19
N LEU A 96 -26.54 12.56 30.31
CA LEU A 96 -27.31 13.80 30.45
C LEU A 96 -28.82 13.56 30.25
N TYR A 97 -29.20 12.74 29.26
CA TYR A 97 -30.58 12.35 29.03
C TYR A 97 -31.13 11.52 30.22
N GLY A 98 -30.37 10.56 30.73
CA GLY A 98 -30.72 9.79 31.92
C GLY A 98 -30.91 10.65 33.18
N LEU A 99 -30.05 11.65 33.40
CA LEU A 99 -30.16 12.60 34.50
C LEU A 99 -31.39 13.52 34.35
N LEU A 100 -31.68 14.00 33.13
CA LEU A 100 -32.84 14.83 32.83
C LEU A 100 -34.16 14.08 33.03
N VAL A 101 -34.24 12.82 32.58
CA VAL A 101 -35.42 11.96 32.77
C VAL A 101 -35.66 11.69 34.26
N ARG A 102 -34.61 11.40 35.04
CA ARG A 102 -34.72 11.20 36.49
C ARG A 102 -35.20 12.46 37.23
N ARG A 103 -34.72 13.66 36.84
CA ARG A 103 -35.19 14.93 37.41
C ARG A 103 -36.68 15.16 37.12
N LYS A 104 -37.14 14.95 35.88
CA LYS A 104 -38.56 15.10 35.54
C LYS A 104 -39.46 14.12 36.29
N ARG A 105 -39.01 12.87 36.50
CA ARG A 105 -39.79 11.87 37.25
C ARG A 105 -39.98 12.27 38.72
N LYS A 106 -38.92 12.77 39.37
CA LYS A 106 -38.96 13.24 40.76
C LYS A 106 -39.92 14.43 40.95
N THR A 107 -39.96 15.38 40.02
CA THR A 107 -40.89 16.52 40.07
C THR A 107 -42.35 16.11 39.86
N LYS A 108 -42.60 15.07 39.05
CA LYS A 108 -43.95 14.55 38.86
C LYS A 108 -44.45 13.84 40.13
N GLU A 109 -43.61 13.02 40.76
CA GLU A 109 -43.95 12.31 42.01
C GLU A 109 -44.17 13.26 43.20
N THR A 110 -43.48 14.41 43.26
CA THR A 110 -43.75 15.43 44.30
C THR A 110 -45.06 16.17 44.09
N ASN A 111 -45.50 16.37 42.83
CA ASN A 111 -46.73 17.09 42.50
C ASN A 111 -48.00 16.21 42.56
N LEU A 112 -47.86 14.90 42.72
CA LEU A 112 -48.97 13.95 42.86
C LEU A 112 -49.28 13.61 44.33
N ASN A 113 -48.42 14.00 45.28
CA ASN A 113 -48.49 13.62 46.70
C ASN A 113 -48.73 14.80 47.65
N GLY A 114 -49.15 15.98 47.15
CA GLY A 114 -49.50 17.16 47.93
C GLY A 114 -50.78 17.79 47.40
#